data_AF-A0A8J9X181-F1
#
_entry.id   AF-A0A8J9X181-F1
#
_cell.length_a   1.000
_cell.length_b   1.000
_cell.length_c   1.000
_cell.angle_alpha   90.00
_cell.angle_beta   90.00
_cell.angle_gamma   90.00
#
_symmetry.space_group_name_H-M   'P 1'
#
loop_
_entity.id
_entity.type
_entity.pdbx_description
1 polymer ?
#
loop_
_entity_poly.entity_id
_entity_poly.type
_entity_poly.pdbx_seq_one_letter_code
_entity_poly.pdbx_strand_id
1 'polypeptide(L)'
;MSVSSATTSSNESPLSTFSFPRTGKRGVPQQFPRRLYEMLDSETKLIQSTPDHPKIIAWSDSGTAFRIFDAVEFAASVLPKYFRTRKFSSFQRNLNL
;
A
#
# COMPACT_ATOMS: atom_id res chain seq x y z
N MET A 1 -38.42 -26.61 2.96
CA MET A 1 -37.31 -26.93 2.04
C MET A 1 -36.74 -25.63 1.51
N SER A 2 -35.47 -25.35 1.86
CA SER A 2 -34.38 -24.70 1.10
C SER A 2 -34.72 -23.62 0.04
N VAL A 3 -34.39 -22.33 0.29
CA VAL A 3 -33.24 -21.50 -0.21
C VAL A 3 -33.22 -21.25 -1.73
N SER A 4 -33.01 -20.03 -2.25
CA SER A 4 -31.73 -19.27 -2.33
C SER A 4 -32.02 -17.87 -2.94
N SER A 5 -31.57 -16.72 -2.42
CA SER A 5 -30.21 -16.15 -2.28
C SER A 5 -29.53 -15.73 -3.58
N ALA A 6 -29.26 -14.42 -3.67
CA ALA A 6 -28.57 -13.70 -4.73
C ALA A 6 -27.09 -14.10 -4.89
N THR A 7 -26.52 -13.90 -6.08
CA THR A 7 -25.07 -13.90 -6.29
C THR A 7 -24.71 -12.91 -7.41
N THR A 8 -24.23 -11.73 -7.02
CA THR A 8 -23.58 -10.78 -7.94
C THR A 8 -22.07 -10.96 -7.85
N SER A 9 -21.48 -11.18 -9.01
CA SER A 9 -20.09 -11.51 -9.30
C SER A 9 -19.08 -10.51 -8.70
N SER A 10 -18.09 -11.01 -7.97
CA SER A 10 -16.87 -10.28 -7.61
C SER A 10 -15.67 -11.06 -8.14
N ASN A 11 -15.07 -10.52 -9.21
CA ASN A 11 -13.83 -11.00 -9.80
C ASN A 11 -12.66 -10.42 -8.97
N GLU A 12 -12.25 -11.12 -7.91
CA GLU A 12 -11.08 -10.76 -7.11
C GLU A 12 -9.82 -11.34 -7.78
N SER A 13 -8.92 -10.46 -8.26
CA SER A 13 -7.60 -10.87 -8.72
C SER A 13 -6.71 -11.27 -7.52
N PRO A 14 -5.79 -12.24 -7.68
CA PRO A 14 -5.05 -12.82 -6.58
C PRO A 14 -3.89 -11.89 -6.19
N LEU A 15 -4.16 -10.86 -5.40
CA LEU A 15 -3.08 -10.21 -4.65
C LEU A 15 -2.56 -11.25 -3.66
N SER A 16 -1.36 -11.74 -3.97
CA SER A 16 -0.59 -12.72 -3.23
C SER A 16 -0.86 -12.69 -1.73
N THR A 17 -1.06 -13.89 -1.19
CA THR A 17 -1.22 -14.26 0.22
C THR A 17 -0.04 -13.77 1.06
N PHE A 18 0.08 -12.46 1.27
CA PHE A 18 1.03 -11.91 2.22
C PHE A 18 0.41 -12.06 3.62
N SER A 19 0.52 -13.26 4.17
CA SER A 19 0.15 -13.58 5.54
C SER A 19 1.21 -13.04 6.47
N PHE A 20 1.05 -11.80 6.92
CA PHE A 20 1.80 -11.33 8.08
C PHE A 20 1.05 -11.72 9.34
N PRO A 21 1.75 -12.21 10.37
CA PRO A 21 1.13 -12.47 11.65
C PRO A 21 0.46 -11.18 12.14
N ARG A 22 -0.87 -11.25 12.27
CA ARG A 22 -1.64 -10.22 12.95
C ARG A 22 -1.16 -10.20 14.40
N THR A 23 -0.27 -9.27 14.71
CA THR A 23 0.09 -8.80 16.06
C THR A 23 0.54 -9.87 17.08
N GLY A 24 1.84 -9.92 17.40
CA GLY A 24 2.32 -10.60 18.61
C GLY A 24 2.22 -9.69 19.85
N LYS A 25 1.67 -10.22 20.95
CA LYS A 25 1.69 -9.84 22.39
C LYS A 25 1.68 -8.36 22.86
N ARG A 26 1.75 -7.35 21.97
CA ARG A 26 1.90 -5.93 22.33
C ARG A 26 1.07 -5.01 21.42
N GLY A 27 -0.21 -5.34 21.18
CA GLY A 27 -1.31 -4.41 20.82
C GLY A 27 -1.17 -3.37 19.69
N VAL A 28 0.00 -3.13 19.08
CA VAL A 28 0.26 -2.07 18.12
C VAL A 28 0.40 -2.69 16.73
N PRO A 29 -0.35 -2.21 15.73
CA PRO A 29 -0.22 -2.70 14.35
C PRO A 29 1.14 -2.33 13.74
N GLN A 30 2.18 -3.12 13.99
CA GLN A 30 3.51 -2.96 13.36
C GLN A 30 3.51 -3.17 11.84
N GLN A 31 2.37 -3.56 11.27
CA GLN A 31 2.24 -3.83 9.84
C GLN A 31 2.41 -2.57 8.99
N PHE A 32 1.90 -1.42 9.44
CA PHE A 32 1.90 -0.22 8.61
C PHE A 32 3.31 0.37 8.41
N PRO A 33 4.12 0.64 9.45
CA PRO A 33 5.46 1.22 9.25
C PRO A 33 6.36 0.32 8.40
N ARG A 34 6.28 -1.00 8.59
CA ARG A 34 7.05 -1.96 7.80
C ARG A 34 6.62 -1.95 6.32
N ARG A 35 5.31 -1.99 6.06
CA ARG A 35 4.79 -1.95 4.68
C ARG A 35 5.07 -0.61 4.00
N LEU A 36 5.00 0.49 4.75
CA LEU A 36 5.38 1.81 4.27
C LEU A 36 6.85 1.83 3.84
N TYR A 37 7.75 1.29 4.66
CA TYR A 37 9.17 1.20 4.29
C TYR A 37 9.39 0.35 3.02
N GLU A 38 8.79 -0.84 2.95
CA GLU A 38 8.90 -1.74 1.79
C GLU A 38 8.40 -1.06 0.50
N MET A 39 7.28 -0.33 0.58
CA MET A 39 6.76 0.45 -0.54
C MET A 39 7.74 1.55 -0.96
N LEU A 40 8.21 2.37 -0.02
CA LEU A 40 9.09 3.49 -0.33
C LEU A 40 10.42 3.03 -0.91
N ASP A 41 11.03 1.98 -0.36
CA ASP A 41 12.27 1.40 -0.86
C ASP A 41 12.09 0.83 -2.28
N SER A 42 10.99 0.11 -2.53
CA SER A 42 10.71 -0.49 -3.84
C SER A 42 10.44 0.56 -4.92
N GLU A 43 9.54 1.52 -4.66
CA GLU A 43 9.22 2.58 -5.63
C GLU A 43 10.43 3.49 -5.90
N THR A 44 11.22 3.82 -4.88
CA THR A 44 12.45 4.61 -5.06
C THR A 44 13.47 3.88 -5.94
N LYS A 45 13.66 2.57 -5.73
CA LYS A 45 14.55 1.75 -6.57
C LYS A 45 14.09 1.69 -8.01
N LEU A 46 12.79 1.54 -8.26
CA LEU A 46 12.23 1.55 -9.62
C LEU A 46 12.53 2.86 -10.36
N ILE A 47 12.39 3.99 -9.67
CA ILE A 47 12.71 5.32 -10.21
C ILE A 47 14.21 5.43 -10.54
N GLN A 48 15.09 4.84 -9.73
CA GLN A 48 16.54 4.90 -9.96
C GLN A 48 17.01 3.94 -11.06
N SER A 49 16.41 2.74 -11.16
CA SER A 49 16.82 1.72 -12.13
C SER A 49 16.22 1.93 -13.52
N THR A 50 15.11 2.67 -13.63
CA THR A 50 14.35 2.80 -14.88
C THR A 50 14.12 4.28 -15.20
N PRO A 51 14.80 4.84 -16.22
CA PRO A 51 14.80 6.28 -16.51
C PRO A 51 13.41 6.84 -16.86
N ASP A 52 12.50 6.02 -17.39
CA ASP A 52 11.14 6.43 -17.77
C ASP A 52 10.07 6.10 -16.72
N HIS A 53 10.46 5.61 -15.53
CA HIS A 53 9.48 5.29 -14.50
C HIS A 53 8.88 6.57 -13.90
N PRO A 54 7.53 6.66 -13.80
CA PRO A 54 6.89 7.84 -13.25
C PRO A 54 7.27 8.03 -11.79
N LYS A 55 7.72 9.23 -11.43
CA LYS A 55 8.02 9.60 -10.04
C LYS A 55 6.72 9.86 -9.31
N ILE A 56 6.17 8.85 -8.64
CA ILE A 56 4.90 8.93 -7.90
C ILE A 56 5.14 9.13 -6.40
N ILE A 57 6.00 8.30 -5.81
CA ILE A 57 6.42 8.39 -4.42
C ILE A 57 7.87 7.92 -4.28
N ALA A 58 8.68 8.62 -3.49
CA ALA A 58 10.07 8.23 -3.24
C ALA A 58 10.57 8.74 -1.89
N TRP A 59 11.63 8.09 -1.38
CA TRP A 59 12.47 8.64 -0.32
C TRP A 59 13.11 9.97 -0.77
N SER A 60 13.35 10.85 0.19
CA SER A 60 14.27 11.97 0.02
C SER A 60 15.70 11.44 -0.12
N ASP A 61 16.59 12.24 -0.72
CA ASP A 61 18.00 11.86 -0.89
C ASP A 61 18.69 11.56 0.45
N SER A 62 18.22 12.17 1.54
CA SER A 62 18.68 11.93 2.92
C SER A 62 18.10 10.66 3.58
N GLY A 63 17.06 10.05 3.02
CA GLY A 63 16.34 8.91 3.61
C GLY A 63 15.53 9.22 4.88
N THR A 64 15.44 10.49 5.28
CA THR A 64 14.75 10.91 6.52
C THR A 64 13.29 11.27 6.32
N ALA A 65 12.89 11.51 5.07
CA ALA A 65 11.52 11.85 4.69
C ALA A 65 11.18 11.20 3.35
N PHE A 66 9.91 11.18 3.00
CA PHE A 66 9.48 10.78 1.66
C PHE A 66 8.56 11.84 1.07
N ARG A 67 8.47 11.87 -0.25
CA ARG A 67 7.60 12.79 -0.98
C ARG A 67 6.66 12.02 -1.88
N ILE A 68 5.40 12.46 -1.89
CA ILE A 68 4.38 12.04 -2.84
C ILE A 68 4.30 13.15 -3.89
N PHE A 69 4.61 12.81 -5.14
CA PHE A 69 4.66 13.75 -6.26
C PHE A 69 3.28 13.90 -6.91
N ASP A 70 2.54 12.80 -7.01
CA ASP A 70 1.16 12.77 -7.50
C ASP A 70 0.29 11.93 -6.56
N ALA A 71 -0.58 12.60 -5.81
CA ALA A 71 -1.45 11.94 -4.83
C ALA A 71 -2.58 11.13 -5.49
N VAL A 72 -3.05 11.54 -6.67
CA VAL A 72 -4.13 10.86 -7.40
C VAL A 72 -3.60 9.55 -7.96
N GLU A 73 -2.47 9.62 -8.66
CA GLU A 73 -1.81 8.45 -9.22
C GLU A 73 -1.33 7.51 -8.11
N PHE A 74 -0.74 8.04 -7.03
CA PHE A 74 -0.37 7.25 -5.85
C PHE A 74 -1.55 6.46 -5.28
N ALA A 75 -2.71 7.09 -5.14
CA ALA A 75 -3.89 6.44 -4.62
C ALA A 75 -4.46 5.36 -5.56
N ALA A 76 -4.36 5.59 -6.86
CA ALA A 76 -4.89 4.69 -7.88
C ALA A 76 -3.98 3.49 -8.17
N SER A 77 -2.67 3.70 -8.27
CA SER A 77 -1.74 2.68 -8.79
C SER A 77 -0.76 2.14 -7.75
N VAL A 78 -0.37 2.92 -6.74
CA VAL A 78 0.63 2.50 -5.73
C VAL A 78 -0.04 1.91 -4.48
N LEU A 79 -1.01 2.62 -3.88
CA LEU A 79 -1.70 2.16 -2.67
C LEU A 79 -2.24 0.73 -2.79
N PRO A 80 -3.00 0.35 -3.85
CA PRO A 80 -3.51 -1.02 -3.98
C PRO A 80 -2.44 -2.11 -4.14
N LYS A 81 -1.18 -1.76 -4.49
CA LYS A 81 -0.08 -2.74 -4.59
C LYS A 81 0.46 -3.14 -3.20
N TYR A 82 0.50 -2.20 -2.25
CA TYR A 82 1.13 -2.41 -0.94
C TYR A 82 0.13 -2.46 0.22
N PHE A 83 -1.05 -1.86 0.04
CA PHE A 83 -2.11 -1.75 1.04
C PHE A 83 -3.45 -2.21 0.47
N ARG A 84 -4.37 -2.66 1.35
CA ARG A 84 -5.74 -3.04 0.96
C ARG A 84 -6.69 -1.84 0.89
N THR A 85 -6.21 -0.71 0.39
CA THR A 85 -7.00 0.51 0.24
C THR A 85 -6.55 1.26 -1.00
N ARG A 86 -7.44 2.09 -1.55
CA ARG A 86 -7.12 3.10 -2.57
C ARG A 86 -7.38 4.51 -2.05
N LYS A 87 -7.81 4.64 -0.79
CA LYS A 87 -8.16 5.93 -0.21
C LYS A 87 -6.92 6.57 0.41
N PHE A 88 -6.52 7.72 -0.13
CA PHE A 88 -5.42 8.50 0.41
C PHE A 88 -5.64 8.89 1.88
N SER A 89 -6.88 9.20 2.27
CA SER A 89 -7.22 9.55 3.65
C SER A 89 -6.93 8.42 4.66
N SER A 90 -7.13 7.16 4.27
CA SER A 90 -6.77 6.01 5.11
C SER A 90 -5.26 5.91 5.31
N PHE A 91 -4.49 6.20 4.26
CA PHE A 91 -3.03 6.23 4.32
C PHE A 91 -2.54 7.35 5.24
N GLN A 92 -3.06 8.57 5.08
CA GLN A 92 -2.72 9.72 5.94
C GLN A 92 -3.05 9.45 7.42
N ARG A 93 -4.19 8.80 7.70
CA ARG A 93 -4.54 8.45 9.07
C ARG A 93 -3.48 7.54 9.68
N ASN A 94 -3.06 6.50 8.96
CA ASN A 94 -2.06 5.55 9.44
C ASN A 94 -0.66 6.16 9.66
N LEU A 95 -0.33 7.28 9.01
CA LEU A 95 0.90 8.03 9.28
C LEU A 95 0.87 8.75 10.63
N ASN A 96 -0.32 9.09 11.14
CA ASN A 96 -0.54 9.91 12.33
C ASN A 96 -1.11 9.10 13.51
N LEU A 97 -1.02 7.76 13.48
CA LEU A 97 -1.52 6.86 14.53
C LEU A 97 -0.52 6.67 15.67
#